data_AF-A0A5E4QF13-F1
#
_entry.id   AF-A0A5E4QF13-F1
#
_cell.length_a   1.000
_cell.length_b   1.000
_cell.length_c   1.000
_cell.angle_alpha   90.00
_cell.angle_beta   90.00
_cell.angle_gamma   90.00
#
_symmetry.space_group_name_H-M   'P 1'
#
loop_
_entity.id
_entity.type
_entity.pdbx_description
1 polymer ?
#
loop_
_entity_poly.entity_id
_entity_poly.type
_entity_poly.pdbx_seq_one_letter_code
_entity_poly.pdbx_strand_id
1 'polypeptide(L)' 'MNHLSVCRVCLATENVKLCRIINSNLLTGYELITGTKIKPLDGLPQHICSYCAAMLMKYKSFRDKCCHAQELQ' A
#
# COMPACT_ATOMS: atom_id res chain seq x y z
N MET A 1 1.92 11.94 -20.18
CA MET A 1 0.88 11.22 -19.40
C MET A 1 0.86 11.83 -18.01
N ASN A 2 -0.26 12.41 -17.58
CA ASN A 2 -0.39 13.03 -16.26
C ASN A 2 -0.30 11.96 -15.19
N HIS A 3 0.67 12.08 -14.28
CA HIS A 3 0.71 11.26 -13.08
C HIS A 3 -0.55 11.55 -12.26
N LEU A 4 -1.46 10.58 -12.12
CA LEU A 4 -2.62 10.70 -11.24
C LEU A 4 -2.12 10.86 -9.79
N SER A 5 -2.17 12.09 -9.30
CA SER A 5 -1.95 12.45 -7.89
C SER A 5 -3.17 12.05 -7.07
N VAL A 6 -3.38 10.74 -6.95
CA VAL A 6 -4.54 10.12 -6.30
C VAL A 6 -4.06 8.97 -5.44
N CYS A 7 -4.64 8.77 -4.26
CA CYS A 7 -4.36 7.60 -3.44
C CYS A 7 -4.94 6.33 -4.09
N ARG A 8 -4.10 5.31 -4.28
CA ARG A 8 -4.47 3.99 -4.83
C ARG A 8 -5.48 3.22 -3.97
N VAL A 9 -5.56 3.54 -2.68
CA VAL A 9 -6.40 2.82 -1.72
C VAL A 9 -7.74 3.53 -1.50
N CYS A 10 -7.72 4.83 -1.21
CA CYS A 10 -8.93 5.57 -0.83
C CYS A 10 -9.37 6.64 -1.84
N LEU A 11 -8.68 6.75 -2.98
CA LEU A 11 -8.95 7.73 -4.03
C LEU A 11 -8.86 9.21 -3.60
N ALA A 12 -8.33 9.50 -2.41
CA ALA A 12 -8.11 10.87 -1.96
C ALA A 12 -7.13 11.62 -2.88
N THR A 13 -7.51 12.84 -3.24
CA THR A 13 -6.79 13.74 -4.16
C THR A 13 -6.32 15.02 -3.48
N GLU A 14 -7.12 15.56 -2.56
CA GLU A 14 -6.87 16.86 -1.91
C GLU A 14 -6.44 16.70 -0.44
N ASN A 15 -5.66 17.67 0.05
CA ASN A 15 -5.23 17.77 1.45
C ASN A 15 -4.53 16.51 2.02
N VAL A 16 -3.94 15.69 1.15
CA VAL A 16 -3.20 14.48 1.52
C VAL A 16 -1.77 14.51 1.01
N LYS A 17 -0.84 14.01 1.84
CA LYS A 17 0.53 13.74 1.40
C LYS A 17 0.56 12.39 0.69
N LEU A 18 0.93 12.42 -0.58
CA LEU A 18 1.05 11.23 -1.44
C LEU A 18 2.51 10.81 -1.56
N CYS A 19 2.77 9.51 -1.48
CA CYS A 19 4.08 8.92 -1.78
C CYS A 19 3.93 7.76 -2.78
N ARG A 20 4.99 7.46 -3.54
CA ARG A 20 4.98 6.36 -4.52
C ARG A 20 4.94 5.01 -3.81
N ILE A 21 4.06 4.12 -4.25
CA ILE A 21 3.89 2.79 -3.63
C ILE A 21 4.96 1.77 -4.04
N ILE A 22 5.43 1.83 -5.30
CA ILE A 22 6.17 0.76 -5.99
C ILE A 22 7.54 0.43 -5.35
N ASN A 23 8.17 1.37 -4.63
CA ASN A 23 9.51 1.18 -4.07
C ASN A 23 9.52 1.09 -2.52
N SER A 24 8.45 0.59 -1.91
CA SER A 24 8.29 0.61 -0.46
C SER A 24 7.73 -0.71 0.08
N ASN A 25 7.93 -0.96 1.38
CA ASN A 25 7.25 -2.04 2.11
C ASN A 25 5.71 -1.97 2.03
N LEU A 26 5.17 -0.83 1.57
CA LEU A 26 3.75 -0.65 1.29
C LEU A 26 3.30 -1.49 0.09
N LEU A 27 4.14 -1.70 -0.93
CA LEU A 27 3.78 -2.53 -2.08
C LEU A 27 3.45 -3.96 -1.63
N THR A 28 4.34 -4.59 -0.86
CA THR A 28 4.11 -5.95 -0.36
C THR A 28 2.88 -6.00 0.55
N GLY A 29 2.68 -5.01 1.43
CA GLY A 29 1.49 -4.95 2.27
C GLY A 29 0.20 -4.85 1.45
N TYR A 30 0.21 -4.04 0.38
CA TYR A 30 -0.93 -3.83 -0.51
C TYR A 30 -1.26 -5.11 -1.27
N GLU A 31 -0.26 -5.77 -1.83
CA GLU A 31 -0.46 -7.03 -2.57
C GLU A 31 -0.97 -8.14 -1.66
N LEU A 32 -0.47 -8.22 -0.42
CA LEU A 32 -0.93 -9.18 0.58
C LEU A 32 -2.40 -8.97 0.99
N ILE A 33 -2.87 -7.73 1.10
CA ILE A 33 -4.24 -7.46 1.54
C ILE A 33 -5.26 -7.49 0.39
N THR A 34 -4.84 -7.09 -0.81
CA THR A 34 -5.74 -6.98 -1.98
C THR A 34 -5.65 -8.17 -2.94
N GLY A 35 -4.62 -9.00 -2.83
CA GLY A 35 -4.29 -10.04 -3.83
C GLY A 35 -3.89 -9.48 -5.20
N THR A 36 -3.75 -8.16 -5.35
CA THR A 36 -3.60 -7.50 -6.64
C THR A 36 -2.22 -6.85 -6.76
N LYS A 37 -1.48 -7.21 -7.81
CA LYS A 37 -0.18 -6.59 -8.14
C LYS A 37 -0.36 -5.19 -8.70
N ILE A 38 0.46 -4.25 -8.25
CA ILE A 38 0.51 -2.91 -8.84
C ILE A 38 1.43 -2.96 -10.05
N LYS A 39 0.91 -2.56 -11.22
CA LYS A 39 1.71 -2.46 -12.44
C LYS A 39 1.92 -0.97 -12.76
N PRO A 40 3.14 -0.52 -13.12
CA PRO A 40 3.40 0.89 -13.41
C PRO A 40 2.54 1.51 -14.53
N LEU A 41 1.92 0.67 -15.38
CA LEU A 41 1.15 1.06 -16.56
C LEU A 41 -0.26 0.46 -16.57
N ASP A 42 -0.83 0.15 -15.39
CA ASP A 42 -2.21 -0.36 -15.28
C ASP A 42 -3.30 0.73 -15.45
N GLY A 43 -2.90 1.99 -15.70
CA GLY A 43 -3.84 3.12 -15.80
C GLY A 43 -4.43 3.55 -14.45
N LEU A 44 -3.96 2.96 -13.34
CA LEU A 44 -4.48 3.22 -12.01
C LEU A 44 -3.45 4.02 -11.18
N PRO A 45 -3.87 4.65 -10.06
CA PRO A 45 -2.98 5.49 -9.29
C PRO A 45 -1.74 4.76 -8.77
N GLN A 46 -0.58 5.42 -8.82
CA GLN A 46 0.72 4.87 -8.41
C GLN A 46 1.22 5.46 -7.08
N HIS A 47 0.33 6.16 -6.38
CA HIS A 47 0.60 6.83 -5.12
C HIS A 47 -0.33 6.33 -4.02
N ILE A 48 0.08 6.49 -2.77
CA ILE A 48 -0.73 6.19 -1.59
C ILE A 48 -0.64 7.37 -0.62
N CYS A 49 -1.75 7.71 0.03
CA CYS A 49 -1.75 8.78 1.04
C CYS A 49 -1.14 8.30 2.36
N SER A 50 -0.63 9.23 3.16
CA SER A 50 -0.03 8.95 4.47
C SER A 50 -0.91 8.11 5.40
N TYR A 51 -2.23 8.37 5.42
CA TYR A 51 -3.18 7.60 6.22
C TYR A 51 -3.24 6.12 5.80
N CYS A 52 -3.46 5.86 4.50
CA CYS A 52 -3.51 4.50 3.99
C CYS A 52 -2.16 3.79 4.13
N ALA A 53 -1.05 4.51 3.94
CA ALA A 53 0.29 3.97 4.16
C ALA A 53 0.48 3.52 5.62
N ALA A 54 0.09 4.35 6.59
CA ALA A 54 0.17 4.02 8.01
C ALA A 54 -0.68 2.79 8.37
N MET A 55 -1.91 2.71 7.87
CA MET A 55 -2.79 1.56 8.07
C MET A 55 -2.17 0.27 7.51
N LEU A 56 -1.59 0.35 6.33
CA LEU A 56 -0.98 -0.78 5.67
C LEU A 56 0.27 -1.29 6.39
N MET A 57 1.10 -0.38 6.92
CA MET A 57 2.24 -0.74 7.76
C MET A 57 1.81 -1.42 9.06
N LYS A 58 0.75 -0.92 9.72
CA LYS A 58 0.19 -1.56 10.91
C LYS A 58 -0.31 -2.97 10.62
N TYR A 59 -1.04 -3.15 9.53
CA TYR A 59 -1.50 -4.47 9.07
C TYR A 59 -0.32 -5.42 8.84
N LYS A 60 0.69 -4.99 8.06
CA LYS A 60 1.86 -5.82 7.76
C LYS A 60 2.58 -6.25 9.05
N SER A 61 2.84 -5.29 9.96
CA SER A 61 3.49 -5.58 11.24
C SER A 61 2.68 -6.55 12.10
N PHE A 62 1.36 -6.42 12.14
CA PHE A 62 0.49 -7.36 12.86
C PHE A 62 0.55 -8.76 12.23
N ARG A 63 0.42 -8.85 10.91
CA ARG A 63 0.50 -10.11 10.18
C ARG A 63 1.84 -10.82 10.40
N ASP A 64 2.96 -10.10 10.29
CA ASP A 64 4.29 -10.66 10.45
C ASP A 64 4.48 -11.25 11.86
N LYS A 65 3.91 -10.62 12.90
CA LYS A 65 3.87 -11.18 14.26
C LYS A 65 3.04 -12.46 14.35
N CYS A 66 1.88 -12.52 13.69
CA CYS A 66 1.06 -13.72 13.65
C CYS A 66 1.77 -14.89 12.95
N CYS A 67 2.41 -14.65 11.80
CA CYS A 67 3.17 -15.67 11.08
C CYS A 67 4.34 -16.19 11.93
N HIS A 68 5.10 -15.28 12.55
CA HIS A 68 6.18 -15.68 13.44
C HIS A 68 5.70 -16.52 14.63
N ALA A 69 4.56 -16.19 15.22
CA ALA A 69 3.97 -16.98 16.30
C ALA A 69 3.56 -18.40 15.85
N GLN A 70 3.12 -18.57 14.60
CA GLN A 70 2.76 -19.87 14.03
C GLN A 70 3.98 -20.74 13.72
N GLU A 71 5.10 -20.15 13.32
CA GLU A 71 6.35 -20.86 13.03
C GLU A 71 7.05 -21.42 14.28
N LEU A 72 6.70 -20.90 15.46
CA LEU A 72 7.23 -21.34 16.76
C LEU A 72 6.40 -22.48 17.40
N GLN A 73 5.31 -22.91 16.77
CA GLN A 73 4.46 -24.03 17.20
C GLN A 73 4.86 -25.34 16.52
#